data_AF-A0A3D2KQ38-F1
#
_entry.id   AF-A0A3D2KQ38-F1
#
_cell.length_a   1.000
_cell.length_b   1.000
_cell.length_c   1.000
_cell.angle_alpha   90.00
_cell.angle_beta   90.00
_cell.angle_gamma   90.00
#
_symmetry.space_group_name_H-M   'P 1'
#
loop_
_entity.id
_entity.type
_entity.pdbx_description
1 polymer ?
#
loop_
_entity_poly.entity_id
_entity_poly.type
_entity_poly.pdbx_seq_one_letter_code
_entity_poly.pdbx_strand_id
1 'polypeptide(L)'
;MGHPGRTDRPDRDGARSLRDRGVGAGGHQPGPDRDEGAHGRGGRRPGRLARVPGSGGPVHQPRDHHRGPGGDHPRHRVPQGCPGRAVGGRRHGRGPLRVRRLRGVGSLESPPRPAERVVDVVPTLQALRPRDVSGRVAVVIDVLRATSTLVTALAAGAREVRPAATPREARVRYDRLAAARGGTEGLLLGGERMGLRIEGFDLGNSPLEYTPERVSGKTIFFTTTNGTRTLRRAAGTRTGGGGARRVLVAAFLNATAVAKEVLSAEGDVVLCCAGTRGGFSLEDILLAGFIAAHLERNAPFVFRDLARAAAALYRSMAGEDGRDLARAVAAADHARHLTALGFGDDIVLCATLDTTDIVPEYRRGRVVVP
;
A
#
# COMPACT_ATOMS: atom_id res chain seq x y z
N MET A 1 -59.95 4.35 -7.57
CA MET A 1 -61.09 3.56 -7.05
C MET A 1 -61.58 2.63 -8.16
N GLY A 2 -62.27 1.52 -7.84
CA GLY A 2 -63.04 0.75 -8.83
C GLY A 2 -62.32 -0.42 -9.52
N HIS A 3 -62.35 -1.59 -8.88
CA HIS A 3 -62.47 -2.89 -9.56
C HIS A 3 -63.91 -3.39 -9.27
N PRO A 4 -64.57 -4.13 -10.19
CA PRO A 4 -64.46 -5.60 -10.26
C PRO A 4 -64.43 -6.08 -11.74
N GLY A 5 -64.59 -7.35 -12.14
CA GLY A 5 -64.70 -8.68 -11.47
C GLY A 5 -64.39 -9.78 -12.51
N ARG A 6 -63.87 -10.98 -12.14
CA ARG A 6 -64.62 -12.22 -11.78
C ARG A 6 -65.59 -12.72 -12.88
N THR A 7 -65.59 -13.99 -13.31
CA THR A 7 -64.92 -15.25 -12.86
C THR A 7 -64.25 -15.99 -14.07
N ASP A 8 -64.01 -17.30 -14.25
CA ASP A 8 -64.28 -18.55 -13.47
C ASP A 8 -63.35 -19.77 -13.82
N ARG A 9 -63.72 -20.98 -13.37
CA ARG A 9 -63.10 -22.33 -13.50
C ARG A 9 -64.20 -23.41 -13.30
N PRO A 10 -63.93 -24.74 -13.26
CA PRO A 10 -63.01 -25.62 -14.01
C PRO A 10 -63.68 -26.93 -14.53
N ASP A 11 -62.92 -27.86 -15.14
CA ASP A 11 -63.05 -29.34 -15.05
C ASP A 11 -61.71 -29.97 -15.52
N ARG A 12 -61.17 -31.15 -15.12
CA ARG A 12 -61.67 -32.54 -14.87
C ARG A 12 -61.97 -33.30 -16.17
N ASP A 13 -61.61 -34.57 -16.38
CA ASP A 13 -61.09 -35.64 -15.49
C ASP A 13 -60.25 -36.69 -16.30
N GLY A 14 -59.66 -37.69 -15.62
CA GLY A 14 -59.25 -38.97 -16.23
C GLY A 14 -57.75 -39.22 -16.55
N ALA A 15 -57.23 -40.44 -16.42
CA ALA A 15 -56.89 -41.20 -15.19
C ALA A 15 -56.50 -42.67 -15.53
N ARG A 16 -55.42 -43.21 -14.91
CA ARG A 16 -54.98 -44.65 -14.93
C ARG A 16 -54.38 -45.09 -16.30
N SER A 17 -53.64 -46.21 -16.49
CA SER A 17 -53.28 -47.42 -15.69
C SER A 17 -52.04 -48.12 -16.36
N LEU A 18 -51.22 -49.05 -15.80
CA LEU A 18 -50.90 -49.58 -14.44
C LEU A 18 -49.70 -50.58 -14.52
N ARG A 19 -48.75 -50.55 -13.55
CA ARG A 19 -47.86 -51.69 -13.08
C ARG A 19 -46.80 -52.24 -14.06
N ASP A 20 -45.80 -53.08 -13.69
CA ASP A 20 -45.40 -53.81 -12.44
C ASP A 20 -43.91 -53.48 -12.07
N ARG A 21 -43.33 -53.58 -10.85
CA ARG A 21 -43.15 -54.59 -9.76
C ARG A 21 -41.94 -55.54 -9.89
N GLY A 22 -41.27 -55.81 -8.75
CA GLY A 22 -40.11 -56.71 -8.55
C GLY A 22 -38.85 -55.94 -8.10
N VAL A 23 -38.60 -55.63 -6.81
CA VAL A 23 -38.46 -56.46 -5.59
C VAL A 23 -37.19 -57.33 -5.59
N GLY A 24 -36.27 -57.02 -4.67
CA GLY A 24 -35.07 -57.80 -4.36
C GLY A 24 -34.24 -57.10 -3.29
N ALA A 25 -34.11 -57.71 -2.10
CA ALA A 25 -33.36 -57.15 -0.98
C ALA A 25 -32.32 -58.16 -0.47
N GLY A 26 -31.18 -57.66 -0.01
CA GLY A 26 -30.08 -58.45 0.54
C GLY A 26 -28.82 -57.62 0.60
N GLY A 27 -28.07 -57.71 1.69
CA GLY A 27 -26.82 -56.96 1.85
C GLY A 27 -25.92 -57.57 2.90
N HIS A 28 -24.62 -57.30 2.76
CA HIS A 28 -23.59 -57.50 3.78
C HIS A 28 -22.40 -56.58 3.49
N GLN A 29 -21.74 -56.11 4.55
CA GLN A 29 -20.30 -55.86 4.52
C GLN A 29 -19.62 -57.11 5.11
N PRO A 30 -18.33 -57.34 4.79
CA PRO A 30 -17.34 -56.99 5.81
C PRO A 30 -16.19 -56.13 5.25
N GLY A 31 -15.27 -55.77 6.14
CA GLY A 31 -14.06 -55.00 5.83
C GLY A 31 -12.83 -55.89 5.55
N PRO A 32 -11.64 -55.54 6.05
CA PRO A 32 -10.53 -55.31 5.13
C PRO A 32 -9.27 -56.13 5.41
N ASP A 33 -8.45 -56.34 4.38
CA ASP A 33 -7.13 -56.96 4.49
C ASP A 33 -5.99 -56.01 4.08
N ARG A 34 -4.84 -56.24 4.72
CA ARG A 34 -3.49 -55.89 4.27
C ARG A 34 -2.83 -57.20 3.75
N ASP A 35 -1.65 -57.28 3.14
CA ASP A 35 -0.37 -56.66 3.52
C ASP A 35 0.66 -56.81 2.36
N GLU A 36 1.92 -56.47 2.67
CA GLU A 36 3.22 -56.99 2.16
C GLU A 36 3.23 -57.98 0.96
N GLY A 37 4.20 -57.97 0.02
CA GLY A 37 5.55 -57.36 -0.09
C GLY A 37 6.30 -58.10 -1.24
N ALA A 38 7.60 -57.97 -1.53
CA ALA A 38 8.66 -57.01 -1.21
C ALA A 38 9.89 -57.33 -2.12
N HIS A 39 10.95 -56.51 -2.05
CA HIS A 39 12.33 -56.78 -2.53
C HIS A 39 12.66 -56.79 -4.04
N GLY A 40 13.85 -56.26 -4.37
CA GLY A 40 14.40 -56.16 -5.74
C GLY A 40 15.44 -55.04 -5.88
N ARG A 41 16.65 -55.19 -5.32
CA ARG A 41 17.70 -54.15 -5.31
C ARG A 41 18.56 -54.19 -6.59
N GLY A 42 18.98 -53.03 -7.13
CA GLY A 42 20.16 -52.98 -8.03
C GLY A 42 20.45 -51.66 -8.77
N GLY A 43 21.73 -51.43 -9.09
CA GLY A 43 22.17 -50.70 -10.30
C GLY A 43 22.30 -49.17 -10.24
N ARG A 44 23.51 -48.65 -10.03
CA ARG A 44 23.83 -47.21 -10.09
C ARG A 44 24.13 -46.69 -11.51
N ARG A 45 23.65 -45.46 -11.78
CA ARG A 45 24.23 -44.38 -12.63
C ARG A 45 24.08 -44.43 -14.18
N PRO A 46 24.16 -43.27 -14.87
CA PRO A 46 23.62 -43.07 -16.23
C PRO A 46 24.65 -42.91 -17.35
N GLY A 47 24.21 -43.05 -18.60
CA GLY A 47 25.01 -42.86 -19.82
C GLY A 47 24.50 -41.75 -20.76
N ARG A 48 25.38 -40.76 -21.00
CA ARG A 48 25.56 -39.85 -22.16
C ARG A 48 24.40 -39.59 -23.17
N LEU A 49 24.26 -38.31 -23.54
CA LEU A 49 23.82 -37.87 -24.88
C LEU A 49 24.70 -36.73 -25.44
N ALA A 50 24.97 -36.80 -26.76
CA ALA A 50 25.39 -35.72 -27.69
C ALA A 50 26.69 -34.90 -27.44
N ARG A 51 27.01 -33.99 -28.39
CA ARG A 51 28.33 -33.34 -28.61
C ARG A 51 28.21 -31.86 -29.07
N VAL A 52 29.08 -30.99 -28.52
CA VAL A 52 30.16 -30.19 -29.19
C VAL A 52 29.89 -29.74 -30.66
N PRO A 53 30.00 -28.42 -31.02
CA PRO A 53 31.25 -27.62 -30.97
C PRO A 53 31.10 -26.14 -30.50
N GLY A 54 32.18 -25.37 -30.27
CA GLY A 54 33.63 -25.68 -30.28
C GLY A 54 34.53 -24.42 -30.14
N SER A 55 35.86 -24.61 -30.08
CA SER A 55 36.95 -23.60 -30.02
C SER A 55 36.98 -22.61 -28.82
N GLY A 56 38.14 -22.19 -28.28
CA GLY A 56 39.52 -22.65 -28.51
C GLY A 56 40.58 -21.55 -28.39
N GLY A 57 41.10 -21.28 -27.18
CA GLY A 57 42.21 -20.34 -26.94
C GLY A 57 42.83 -20.47 -25.53
N PRO A 58 44.16 -20.35 -25.35
CA PRO A 58 44.82 -20.65 -24.08
C PRO A 58 44.91 -19.44 -23.13
N VAL A 59 44.88 -19.72 -21.82
CA VAL A 59 45.09 -18.72 -20.76
C VAL A 59 46.53 -18.78 -20.25
N HIS A 60 47.27 -17.68 -20.35
CA HIS A 60 48.58 -17.53 -19.70
C HIS A 60 48.44 -17.03 -18.26
N GLN A 61 49.16 -17.68 -17.34
CA GLN A 61 49.43 -17.14 -16.00
C GLN A 61 50.72 -16.30 -16.02
N PRO A 62 50.75 -15.11 -15.38
CA PRO A 62 51.96 -14.55 -14.81
C PRO A 62 52.23 -15.17 -13.42
N ARG A 63 53.51 -15.25 -13.04
CA ARG A 63 53.93 -15.62 -11.67
C ARG A 63 54.35 -14.36 -10.90
N ASP A 64 54.14 -14.34 -9.59
CA ASP A 64 54.78 -13.37 -8.71
C ASP A 64 56.31 -13.52 -8.71
N HIS A 65 57.04 -12.39 -8.66
CA HIS A 65 58.23 -12.14 -7.82
C HIS A 65 58.92 -10.81 -8.18
N HIS A 66 58.86 -9.79 -7.31
CA HIS A 66 60.05 -9.26 -6.60
C HIS A 66 59.78 -8.01 -5.72
N ARG A 67 60.39 -8.03 -4.53
CA ARG A 67 60.98 -6.96 -3.68
C ARG A 67 60.51 -5.49 -3.86
N GLY A 68 60.09 -4.87 -2.75
CA GLY A 68 59.98 -3.40 -2.55
C GLY A 68 61.34 -2.76 -2.14
N PRO A 69 61.43 -1.77 -1.19
CA PRO A 69 60.41 -1.27 -0.25
C PRO A 69 60.33 0.28 -0.11
N GLY A 70 59.48 0.78 0.82
CA GLY A 70 59.64 2.11 1.44
C GLY A 70 58.35 2.97 1.55
N GLY A 71 58.15 3.64 2.70
CA GLY A 71 57.09 4.66 2.89
C GLY A 71 56.28 4.51 4.18
N ASP A 72 56.75 5.10 5.28
CA ASP A 72 56.07 5.07 6.58
C ASP A 72 54.86 6.01 6.69
N HIS A 73 53.85 5.59 7.46
CA HIS A 73 52.71 6.43 7.90
C HIS A 73 52.50 6.28 9.42
N PRO A 74 52.88 7.29 10.25
CA PRO A 74 52.71 7.23 11.69
C PRO A 74 51.25 7.45 12.12
N ARG A 75 50.85 6.74 13.18
CA ARG A 75 49.47 6.66 13.69
C ARG A 75 49.09 7.89 14.51
N HIS A 76 47.89 8.43 14.32
CA HIS A 76 47.32 9.40 15.28
C HIS A 76 47.04 8.72 16.64
N ARG A 77 47.50 9.36 17.73
CA ARG A 77 47.19 8.98 19.11
C ARG A 77 46.08 9.85 19.68
N VAL A 78 45.29 9.27 20.58
CA VAL A 78 44.36 10.01 21.46
C VAL A 78 45.19 10.82 22.48
N PRO A 79 44.94 12.13 22.68
CA PRO A 79 45.61 12.91 23.71
C PRO A 79 44.98 12.70 25.09
N GLN A 80 45.79 12.39 26.08
CA GLN A 80 45.44 12.46 27.51
C GLN A 80 46.22 13.60 28.18
N GLY A 81 45.53 14.35 29.05
CA GLY A 81 46.14 15.11 30.14
C GLY A 81 46.88 16.41 29.77
N CYS A 82 46.68 17.43 30.61
CA CYS A 82 47.59 18.57 30.77
C CYS A 82 47.67 18.92 32.27
N PRO A 83 48.80 19.46 32.77
CA PRO A 83 49.02 19.57 34.21
C PRO A 83 48.31 20.78 34.85
N GLY A 84 48.07 20.70 36.16
CA GLY A 84 47.47 21.80 36.92
C GLY A 84 48.40 23.00 37.09
N ARG A 85 47.82 24.21 37.06
CA ARG A 85 48.42 25.44 37.60
C ARG A 85 47.64 25.89 38.82
N ALA A 86 48.33 26.07 39.95
CA ALA A 86 47.75 26.71 41.12
C ALA A 86 47.60 28.22 40.86
N VAL A 87 46.45 28.79 41.26
CA VAL A 87 46.21 30.24 41.30
C VAL A 87 45.56 30.57 42.64
N GLY A 88 46.07 31.61 43.31
CA GLY A 88 45.63 32.02 44.64
C GLY A 88 44.17 32.49 44.68
N GLY A 89 43.51 32.29 45.81
CA GLY A 89 42.08 32.55 45.95
C GLY A 89 41.71 34.01 46.22
N ARG A 90 40.46 34.35 45.89
CA ARG A 90 39.67 35.42 46.53
C ARG A 90 38.22 34.95 46.69
N ARG A 91 37.76 34.77 47.94
CA ARG A 91 36.35 34.43 48.22
C ARG A 91 35.50 35.70 48.20
N HIS A 92 34.74 35.92 47.12
CA HIS A 92 33.65 36.89 47.12
C HIS A 92 32.32 36.16 47.26
N GLY A 93 31.68 36.29 48.42
CA GLY A 93 30.36 35.72 48.66
C GLY A 93 29.29 36.41 47.80
N ARG A 94 28.54 35.63 47.02
CA ARG A 94 27.32 36.09 46.35
C ARG A 94 26.12 35.65 47.17
N GLY A 95 25.34 36.62 47.68
CA GLY A 95 24.07 36.34 48.35
C GLY A 95 23.02 35.78 47.37
N PRO A 96 21.96 35.10 47.86
CA PRO A 96 20.95 34.51 47.00
C PRO A 96 20.13 35.58 46.26
N LEU A 97 19.98 35.40 44.94
CA LEU A 97 19.16 36.27 44.09
C LEU A 97 17.68 36.12 44.45
N ARG A 98 17.07 37.20 44.98
CA ARG A 98 15.62 37.24 45.24
C ARG A 98 14.84 37.36 43.92
N VAL A 99 14.29 36.24 43.45
CA VAL A 99 13.33 36.24 42.34
C VAL A 99 12.04 36.95 42.77
N ARG A 100 11.79 38.12 42.19
CA ARG A 100 10.63 38.96 42.50
C ARG A 100 9.39 38.41 41.77
N ARG A 101 8.48 37.72 42.48
CA ARG A 101 7.19 37.31 41.90
C ARG A 101 6.44 38.55 41.39
N LEU A 102 6.14 38.56 40.09
CA LEU A 102 5.13 39.45 39.53
C LEU A 102 3.75 39.01 40.04
N ARG A 103 2.86 39.97 40.31
CA ARG A 103 1.48 39.66 40.70
C ARG A 103 0.70 39.20 39.47
N GLY A 104 -0.21 38.25 39.65
CA GLY A 104 -0.98 37.66 38.55
C GLY A 104 -1.88 38.70 37.89
N VAL A 105 -1.87 38.72 36.55
CA VAL A 105 -2.95 39.30 35.76
C VAL A 105 -4.09 38.31 35.77
N GLY A 106 -5.34 38.76 35.96
CA GLY A 106 -6.49 37.86 36.00
C GLY A 106 -6.64 37.10 34.69
N SER A 107 -6.65 35.77 34.75
CA SER A 107 -6.91 34.91 33.60
C SER A 107 -8.38 34.99 33.21
N LEU A 108 -8.70 35.86 32.25
CA LEU A 108 -9.89 35.70 31.43
C LEU A 108 -9.76 34.34 30.74
N GLU A 109 -10.61 33.39 31.12
CA GLU A 109 -10.62 32.06 30.47
C GLU A 109 -11.06 32.24 29.03
N SER A 110 -10.10 32.16 28.11
CA SER A 110 -10.40 32.06 26.69
C SER A 110 -11.33 30.87 26.45
N PRO A 111 -12.30 30.97 25.52
CA PRO A 111 -13.11 29.82 25.14
C PRO A 111 -12.18 28.66 24.74
N PRO A 112 -12.54 27.41 25.07
CA PRO A 112 -11.67 26.26 24.83
C PRO A 112 -11.30 26.21 23.35
N ARG A 113 -10.00 26.37 23.06
CA ARG A 113 -9.51 26.29 21.68
C ARG A 113 -9.93 24.94 21.11
N PRO A 114 -10.39 24.86 19.84
CA PRO A 114 -10.61 23.57 19.20
C PRO A 114 -9.30 22.77 19.28
N ALA A 115 -9.39 21.52 19.75
CA ALA A 115 -8.21 20.70 20.00
C ALA A 115 -7.35 20.62 18.74
N GLU A 116 -6.08 21.03 18.84
CA GLU A 116 -5.21 21.21 17.69
C GLU A 116 -4.98 19.86 16.98
N ARG A 117 -5.59 19.70 15.79
CA ARG A 117 -5.56 18.45 15.01
C ARG A 117 -4.11 18.00 14.79
N VAL A 118 -3.79 16.73 15.06
CA VAL A 118 -2.46 16.18 14.80
C VAL A 118 -2.35 15.73 13.34
N VAL A 119 -1.20 15.97 12.70
CA VAL A 119 -0.82 15.32 11.43
C VAL A 119 0.37 14.41 11.68
N ASP A 120 0.20 13.13 11.36
CA ASP A 120 1.19 12.08 11.55
C ASP A 120 1.48 11.34 10.23
N VAL A 121 2.62 10.67 10.13
CA VAL A 121 2.99 9.86 8.96
C VAL A 121 3.42 8.48 9.41
N VAL A 122 2.86 7.45 8.77
CA VAL A 122 3.35 6.07 8.91
C VAL A 122 4.15 5.72 7.64
N PRO A 123 5.45 5.40 7.73
CA PRO A 123 6.33 5.29 6.56
C PRO A 123 6.15 4.00 5.75
N THR A 124 5.53 2.96 6.33
CA THR A 124 5.33 1.67 5.66
C THR A 124 4.07 0.97 6.14
N LEU A 125 3.56 0.08 5.29
CA LEU A 125 2.61 -0.96 5.65
C LEU A 125 3.07 -1.75 6.89
N GLN A 126 4.36 -2.04 7.03
CA GLN A 126 4.91 -2.81 8.15
C GLN A 126 4.88 -2.02 9.48
N ALA A 127 5.00 -0.70 9.44
CA ALA A 127 4.90 0.17 10.62
C ALA A 127 3.47 0.33 11.14
N LEU A 128 2.47 0.38 10.25
CA LEU A 128 1.06 0.69 10.57
C LEU A 128 0.43 -0.19 11.67
N ARG A 129 -0.12 0.40 12.73
CA ARG A 129 -0.87 -0.25 13.81
C ARG A 129 -2.30 0.32 13.90
N PRO A 130 -3.29 -0.43 14.44
CA PRO A 130 -4.66 0.05 14.59
C PRO A 130 -4.77 1.37 15.39
N ARG A 131 -3.95 1.52 16.44
CA ARG A 131 -3.90 2.76 17.25
C ARG A 131 -3.48 4.00 16.45
N ASP A 132 -2.71 3.83 15.37
CA ASP A 132 -2.16 4.95 14.59
C ASP A 132 -3.24 5.57 13.69
N VAL A 133 -4.31 4.81 13.39
CA VAL A 133 -5.45 5.19 12.53
C VAL A 133 -6.79 5.32 13.27
N SER A 134 -6.93 4.72 14.45
CA SER A 134 -8.20 4.61 15.19
C SER A 134 -8.92 5.96 15.33
N GLY A 135 -10.09 6.10 14.70
CA GLY A 135 -10.90 7.33 14.75
C GLY A 135 -10.37 8.52 13.94
N ARG A 136 -9.22 8.38 13.27
CA ARG A 136 -8.56 9.43 12.47
C ARG A 136 -9.07 9.48 11.03
N VAL A 137 -8.73 10.53 10.31
CA VAL A 137 -8.71 10.54 8.84
C VAL A 137 -7.41 9.88 8.38
N ALA A 138 -7.50 8.69 7.81
CA ALA A 138 -6.35 8.03 7.19
C ALA A 138 -6.29 8.36 5.70
N VAL A 139 -5.12 8.77 5.21
CA VAL A 139 -4.84 8.98 3.79
C VAL A 139 -3.87 7.90 3.35
N VAL A 140 -4.29 6.99 2.47
CA VAL A 140 -3.44 5.88 2.02
C VAL A 140 -2.73 6.27 0.73
N ILE A 141 -1.43 5.95 0.69
CA ILE A 141 -0.47 6.33 -0.35
C ILE A 141 0.30 5.07 -0.80
N ASP A 142 0.37 4.83 -2.11
CA ASP A 142 1.17 3.80 -2.80
C ASP A 142 1.39 4.37 -4.23
N VAL A 143 2.26 5.38 -4.34
CA VAL A 143 2.37 6.25 -5.54
C VAL A 143 2.80 5.45 -6.76
N LEU A 144 3.75 4.54 -6.57
CA LEU A 144 4.22 3.59 -7.55
C LEU A 144 3.77 2.19 -7.13
N ARG A 145 2.56 1.74 -7.47
CA ARG A 145 1.56 2.36 -8.39
C ARG A 145 0.11 2.25 -7.89
N ALA A 146 -0.15 1.58 -6.77
CA ALA A 146 -1.48 1.09 -6.46
C ALA A 146 -2.51 2.21 -6.19
N THR A 147 -2.14 3.34 -5.59
CA THR A 147 -3.09 4.45 -5.42
C THR A 147 -3.27 5.26 -6.70
N SER A 148 -2.20 5.48 -7.47
CA SER A 148 -2.26 6.10 -8.80
C SER A 148 -3.17 5.33 -9.77
N THR A 149 -3.05 3.99 -9.80
CA THR A 149 -3.93 3.10 -10.56
C THR A 149 -5.40 3.19 -10.10
N LEU A 150 -5.65 3.26 -8.78
CA LEU A 150 -7.01 3.40 -8.24
C LEU A 150 -7.64 4.76 -8.58
N VAL A 151 -6.88 5.85 -8.50
CA VAL A 151 -7.34 7.20 -8.88
C VAL A 151 -7.63 7.24 -10.37
N THR A 152 -6.71 6.79 -11.22
CA THR A 152 -6.89 6.76 -12.69
C THR A 152 -8.12 5.93 -13.09
N ALA A 153 -8.28 4.73 -12.52
CA ALA A 153 -9.42 3.86 -12.80
C ALA A 153 -10.78 4.53 -12.50
N LEU A 154 -10.88 5.23 -11.38
CA LEU A 154 -12.11 5.87 -10.95
C LEU A 154 -12.37 7.19 -11.72
N ALA A 155 -11.31 7.93 -12.08
CA ALA A 155 -11.42 9.09 -12.97
C ALA A 155 -11.86 8.69 -14.39
N ALA A 156 -11.41 7.53 -14.87
CA ALA A 156 -11.87 6.88 -16.09
C ALA A 156 -13.27 6.22 -15.98
N GLY A 157 -14.02 6.51 -14.90
CA GLY A 157 -15.42 6.12 -14.74
C GLY A 157 -15.66 4.69 -14.23
N ALA A 158 -14.65 3.99 -13.69
CA ALA A 158 -14.89 2.71 -13.03
C ALA A 158 -15.88 2.86 -11.87
N ARG A 159 -16.84 1.93 -11.76
CA ARG A 159 -17.95 2.01 -10.80
C ARG A 159 -17.51 1.85 -9.35
N GLU A 160 -16.63 0.88 -9.12
CA GLU A 160 -16.02 0.63 -7.81
C GLU A 160 -14.80 -0.28 -7.98
N VAL A 161 -13.75 -0.04 -7.18
CA VAL A 161 -12.62 -0.96 -7.04
C VAL A 161 -12.80 -1.78 -5.76
N ARG A 162 -12.44 -3.06 -5.75
CA ARG A 162 -12.59 -3.98 -4.62
C ARG A 162 -11.22 -4.54 -4.20
N PRO A 163 -10.53 -3.88 -3.25
CA PRO A 163 -9.23 -4.34 -2.76
C PRO A 163 -9.28 -5.72 -2.09
N ALA A 164 -8.38 -6.61 -2.52
CA ALA A 164 -8.15 -7.96 -2.01
C ALA A 164 -6.67 -8.13 -1.58
N ALA A 165 -6.40 -9.00 -0.61
CA ALA A 165 -5.05 -9.21 -0.08
C ALA A 165 -4.24 -10.25 -0.87
N THR A 166 -4.92 -11.14 -1.60
CA THR A 166 -4.29 -12.18 -2.44
C THR A 166 -5.01 -12.30 -3.79
N PRO A 167 -4.35 -12.84 -4.84
CA PRO A 167 -4.99 -13.10 -6.13
C PRO A 167 -6.16 -14.09 -6.01
N ARG A 168 -6.01 -15.12 -5.15
CA ARG A 168 -7.07 -16.09 -4.84
C ARG A 168 -8.29 -15.42 -4.22
N GLU A 169 -8.11 -14.45 -3.32
CA GLU A 169 -9.23 -13.71 -2.74
C GLU A 169 -9.91 -12.80 -3.79
N ALA A 170 -9.12 -12.16 -4.67
CA ALA A 170 -9.67 -11.36 -5.76
C ALA A 170 -10.54 -12.22 -6.70
N ARG A 171 -9.99 -13.36 -7.16
CA ARG A 171 -10.69 -14.36 -8.01
C ARG A 171 -11.97 -14.87 -7.34
N VAL A 172 -11.91 -15.41 -6.12
CA VAL A 172 -13.09 -15.92 -5.41
C VAL A 172 -14.18 -14.85 -5.20
N ARG A 173 -13.78 -13.57 -4.99
CA ARG A 173 -14.74 -12.45 -4.86
C ARG A 173 -15.32 -12.01 -6.21
N TYR A 174 -14.57 -12.14 -7.31
CA TYR A 174 -15.02 -11.96 -8.69
C TYR A 174 -16.02 -13.07 -9.06
N ASP A 175 -15.64 -14.35 -8.92
CA ASP A 175 -16.45 -15.51 -9.30
C ASP A 175 -17.80 -15.51 -8.57
N ARG A 176 -17.78 -15.20 -7.26
CA ARG A 176 -19.00 -15.06 -6.45
C ARG A 176 -19.93 -13.94 -6.93
N LEU A 177 -19.39 -12.83 -7.45
CA LEU A 177 -20.23 -11.76 -8.01
C LEU A 177 -20.72 -12.11 -9.42
N ALA A 178 -19.90 -12.79 -10.23
CA ALA A 178 -20.28 -13.25 -11.56
C ALA A 178 -21.44 -14.25 -11.48
N ALA A 179 -21.32 -15.27 -10.63
CA ALA A 179 -22.39 -16.23 -10.36
C ALA A 179 -23.67 -15.54 -9.84
N ALA A 180 -23.56 -14.57 -8.93
CA ALA A 180 -24.69 -13.79 -8.42
C ALA A 180 -25.30 -12.80 -9.43
N ARG A 181 -24.69 -12.62 -10.61
CA ARG A 181 -25.20 -11.81 -11.73
C ARG A 181 -25.59 -12.64 -12.96
N GLY A 182 -25.33 -13.95 -12.96
CA GLY A 182 -25.47 -14.81 -14.15
C GLY A 182 -24.42 -14.59 -15.24
N GLY A 183 -23.34 -13.85 -14.96
CA GLY A 183 -22.32 -13.54 -15.96
C GLY A 183 -21.18 -12.65 -15.45
N THR A 184 -20.09 -12.60 -16.22
CA THR A 184 -18.88 -11.81 -15.92
C THR A 184 -18.94 -10.37 -16.42
N GLU A 185 -20.02 -9.96 -17.07
CA GLU A 185 -20.13 -8.63 -17.69
C GLU A 185 -19.97 -7.48 -16.68
N GLY A 186 -19.18 -6.49 -17.08
CA GLY A 186 -18.85 -5.35 -16.23
C GLY A 186 -18.02 -5.71 -15.00
N LEU A 187 -17.38 -6.88 -14.95
CA LEU A 187 -16.41 -7.28 -13.93
C LEU A 187 -15.01 -7.39 -14.53
N LEU A 188 -13.99 -6.99 -13.77
CA LEU A 188 -12.58 -7.11 -14.14
C LEU A 188 -11.73 -7.57 -12.95
N LEU A 189 -10.58 -8.16 -13.24
CA LEU A 189 -9.51 -8.45 -12.30
C LEU A 189 -8.26 -7.64 -12.66
N GLY A 190 -7.74 -6.89 -11.69
CA GLY A 190 -6.54 -6.06 -11.84
C GLY A 190 -5.51 -6.29 -10.74
N GLY A 191 -4.25 -6.02 -11.01
CA GLY A 191 -3.20 -6.02 -9.99
C GLY A 191 -1.87 -6.60 -10.45
N GLU A 192 -0.89 -6.54 -9.53
CA GLU A 192 0.47 -7.00 -9.78
C GLU A 192 0.95 -8.02 -8.75
N ARG A 193 1.98 -8.79 -9.12
CA ARG A 193 2.99 -9.27 -8.15
C ARG A 193 4.37 -9.05 -8.74
N MET A 194 5.30 -8.56 -7.91
CA MET A 194 6.66 -8.17 -8.32
C MET A 194 6.67 -7.13 -9.47
N GLY A 195 5.65 -6.25 -9.53
CA GLY A 195 5.50 -5.23 -10.56
C GLY A 195 4.87 -5.72 -11.87
N LEU A 196 4.69 -7.03 -12.07
CA LEU A 196 4.11 -7.62 -13.28
C LEU A 196 2.63 -7.97 -13.09
N ARG A 197 1.84 -7.88 -14.18
CA ARG A 197 0.42 -8.32 -14.19
C ARG A 197 0.31 -9.78 -13.76
N ILE A 198 -0.68 -10.07 -12.92
CA ILE A 198 -0.95 -11.43 -12.45
C ILE A 198 -1.50 -12.30 -13.60
N GLU A 199 -1.10 -13.56 -13.66
CA GLU A 199 -1.59 -14.50 -14.67
C GLU A 199 -3.12 -14.66 -14.61
N GLY A 200 -3.78 -14.62 -15.77
CA GLY A 200 -5.24 -14.69 -15.88
C GLY A 200 -6.01 -13.46 -15.36
N PHE A 201 -5.33 -12.33 -15.09
CA PHE A 201 -5.97 -11.05 -14.79
C PHE A 201 -6.05 -10.18 -16.05
N ASP A 202 -7.13 -9.40 -16.17
CA ASP A 202 -7.39 -8.54 -17.33
C ASP A 202 -6.43 -7.34 -17.38
N LEU A 203 -6.05 -6.84 -16.20
CA LEU A 203 -5.30 -5.61 -15.97
C LEU A 203 -4.12 -5.84 -15.01
N GLY A 204 -3.01 -5.14 -15.22
CA GLY A 204 -1.86 -5.10 -14.31
C GLY A 204 -2.03 -4.05 -13.21
N ASN A 205 -0.94 -3.33 -12.92
CA ASN A 205 -0.91 -2.19 -12.01
C ASN A 205 -0.22 -0.97 -12.68
N SER A 206 -0.23 -0.90 -14.01
CA SER A 206 0.07 0.33 -14.73
C SER A 206 -1.21 1.16 -14.81
N PRO A 207 -1.24 2.43 -14.38
CA PRO A 207 -2.43 3.26 -14.51
C PRO A 207 -2.83 3.49 -15.98
N LEU A 208 -1.87 3.45 -16.92
CA LEU A 208 -2.09 3.58 -18.36
C LEU A 208 -2.99 2.48 -18.94
N GLU A 209 -3.10 1.32 -18.27
CA GLU A 209 -4.01 0.25 -18.70
C GLU A 209 -5.50 0.56 -18.48
N TYR A 210 -5.83 1.59 -17.67
CA TYR A 210 -7.16 1.83 -17.10
C TYR A 210 -7.95 2.91 -17.87
N THR A 211 -7.97 2.82 -19.20
CA THR A 211 -8.67 3.78 -20.07
C THR A 211 -10.20 3.68 -19.93
N PRO A 212 -10.98 4.75 -20.23
CA PRO A 212 -12.44 4.75 -20.07
C PRO A 212 -13.15 3.61 -20.81
N GLU A 213 -12.69 3.26 -22.01
CA GLU A 213 -13.23 2.18 -22.84
C GLU A 213 -13.09 0.82 -22.14
N ARG A 214 -11.97 0.64 -21.42
CA ARG A 214 -11.67 -0.59 -20.67
C ARG A 214 -12.37 -0.65 -19.32
N VAL A 215 -12.59 0.46 -18.62
CA VAL A 215 -13.02 0.43 -17.20
C VAL A 215 -14.37 1.10 -16.88
N SER A 216 -14.91 1.95 -17.75
CA SER A 216 -16.11 2.74 -17.45
C SER A 216 -17.32 1.87 -17.10
N GLY A 217 -17.98 2.21 -15.99
CA GLY A 217 -19.12 1.49 -15.43
C GLY A 217 -18.82 0.10 -14.83
N LYS A 218 -17.57 -0.39 -14.90
CA LYS A 218 -17.17 -1.75 -14.48
C LYS A 218 -16.72 -1.81 -13.01
N THR A 219 -16.77 -3.00 -12.41
CA THR A 219 -16.29 -3.30 -11.05
C THR A 219 -14.97 -4.06 -11.12
N ILE A 220 -13.90 -3.47 -10.57
CA ILE A 220 -12.54 -4.03 -10.65
C ILE A 220 -12.19 -4.71 -9.33
N PHE A 221 -11.90 -6.00 -9.34
CA PHE A 221 -11.35 -6.74 -8.20
C PHE A 221 -9.82 -6.62 -8.23
N PHE A 222 -9.23 -5.97 -7.22
CA PHE A 222 -7.87 -5.46 -7.32
C PHE A 222 -6.96 -5.98 -6.21
N THR A 223 -5.72 -6.36 -6.52
CA THR A 223 -4.75 -6.77 -5.48
C THR A 223 -3.31 -6.40 -5.83
N THR A 224 -2.61 -5.78 -4.88
CA THR A 224 -1.18 -5.47 -4.97
C THR A 224 -0.44 -6.06 -3.77
N THR A 225 0.89 -5.96 -3.81
CA THR A 225 1.79 -6.47 -2.79
C THR A 225 1.65 -5.69 -1.47
N ASN A 226 1.44 -4.36 -1.55
CA ASN A 226 1.34 -3.46 -0.40
C ASN A 226 0.01 -2.67 -0.34
N GLY A 227 -0.26 -1.74 -1.26
CA GLY A 227 -1.37 -0.77 -1.19
C GLY A 227 -2.76 -1.34 -0.86
N THR A 228 -3.18 -2.47 -1.44
CA THR A 228 -4.49 -3.07 -1.10
C THR A 228 -4.55 -3.65 0.32
N ARG A 229 -3.40 -3.91 0.94
CA ARG A 229 -3.27 -4.29 2.37
C ARG A 229 -3.16 -3.05 3.25
N THR A 230 -2.58 -1.95 2.75
CA THR A 230 -2.55 -0.65 3.45
C THR A 230 -3.97 -0.10 3.62
N LEU A 231 -4.74 -0.01 2.53
CA LEU A 231 -6.17 0.37 2.54
C LEU A 231 -6.99 -0.43 3.55
N ARG A 232 -6.83 -1.76 3.53
CA ARG A 232 -7.57 -2.67 4.42
C ARG A 232 -7.17 -2.60 5.87
N ARG A 233 -5.91 -2.25 6.20
CA ARG A 233 -5.48 -2.07 7.59
C ARG A 233 -5.82 -0.67 8.12
N ALA A 234 -5.75 0.37 7.30
CA ALA A 234 -6.24 1.69 7.67
C ALA A 234 -7.74 1.67 8.03
N ALA A 235 -8.54 0.90 7.28
CA ALA A 235 -9.97 0.70 7.56
C ALA A 235 -10.29 -0.18 8.78
N GLY A 236 -9.32 -0.90 9.34
CA GLY A 236 -9.52 -1.84 10.45
C GLY A 236 -10.45 -3.02 10.12
N THR A 237 -10.95 -3.68 11.17
CA THR A 237 -11.99 -4.71 11.09
C THR A 237 -13.31 -4.17 11.64
N ARG A 238 -14.45 -4.73 11.21
CA ARG A 238 -15.78 -4.31 11.68
C ARG A 238 -16.12 -4.74 13.12
N THR A 239 -15.29 -5.59 13.73
CA THR A 239 -15.62 -6.34 14.94
C THR A 239 -14.74 -5.98 16.15
N GLY A 240 -13.96 -4.91 16.06
CA GLY A 240 -13.22 -4.32 17.17
C GLY A 240 -12.80 -2.89 16.84
N GLY A 241 -12.82 -2.00 17.83
CA GLY A 241 -12.36 -0.61 17.66
C GLY A 241 -10.89 -0.55 17.23
N GLY A 242 -10.54 0.38 16.35
CA GLY A 242 -9.17 0.50 15.79
C GLY A 242 -9.08 0.76 14.28
N GLY A 243 -10.19 1.02 13.59
CA GLY A 243 -10.18 1.51 12.21
C GLY A 243 -10.27 3.03 12.11
N ALA A 244 -9.84 3.59 10.98
CA ALA A 244 -10.02 5.01 10.67
C ALA A 244 -11.49 5.41 10.53
N ARG A 245 -11.79 6.68 10.87
CA ARG A 245 -13.09 7.32 10.65
C ARG A 245 -13.38 7.49 9.16
N ARG A 246 -12.34 7.78 8.37
CA ARG A 246 -12.34 7.85 6.89
C ARG A 246 -11.03 7.31 6.35
N VAL A 247 -11.06 6.70 5.15
CA VAL A 247 -9.86 6.18 4.47
C VAL A 247 -9.81 6.73 3.05
N LEU A 248 -9.14 7.86 2.88
CA LEU A 248 -8.94 8.51 1.57
C LEU A 248 -7.83 7.82 0.78
N VAL A 249 -7.86 7.93 -0.55
CA VAL A 249 -6.85 7.40 -1.46
C VAL A 249 -6.16 8.54 -2.19
N ALA A 250 -4.82 8.60 -2.11
CA ALA A 250 -4.04 9.70 -2.66
C ALA A 250 -2.92 9.23 -3.60
N ALA A 251 -2.79 9.95 -4.72
CA ALA A 251 -1.67 9.94 -5.64
C ALA A 251 -1.27 11.40 -5.92
N PHE A 252 -0.14 11.65 -6.62
CA PHE A 252 0.15 13.02 -7.09
C PHE A 252 -0.96 13.53 -8.03
N LEU A 253 -1.58 12.61 -8.79
CA LEU A 253 -2.73 12.82 -9.68
C LEU A 253 -3.94 13.55 -9.05
N ASN A 254 -4.09 13.52 -7.72
CA ASN A 254 -5.19 14.17 -6.99
C ASN A 254 -4.77 14.82 -5.65
N ALA A 255 -3.49 15.18 -5.51
CA ALA A 255 -2.88 15.55 -4.23
C ALA A 255 -3.49 16.81 -3.58
N THR A 256 -3.78 17.85 -4.36
CA THR A 256 -4.43 19.08 -3.87
C THR A 256 -5.88 18.82 -3.48
N ALA A 257 -6.60 17.96 -4.20
CA ALA A 257 -7.98 17.61 -3.86
C ALA A 257 -8.04 16.84 -2.53
N VAL A 258 -7.14 15.88 -2.33
CA VAL A 258 -6.99 15.18 -1.04
C VAL A 258 -6.62 16.15 0.07
N ALA A 259 -5.68 17.08 -0.16
CA ALA A 259 -5.27 18.05 0.86
C ALA A 259 -6.43 18.97 1.28
N LYS A 260 -7.27 19.42 0.33
CA LYS A 260 -8.51 20.18 0.60
C LYS A 260 -9.53 19.36 1.40
N GLU A 261 -9.72 18.09 1.05
CA GLU A 261 -10.64 17.18 1.76
C GLU A 261 -10.15 16.81 3.18
N VAL A 262 -8.84 16.89 3.42
CA VAL A 262 -8.25 16.76 4.77
C VAL A 262 -8.37 18.07 5.56
N LEU A 263 -8.28 19.24 4.91
CA LEU A 263 -8.52 20.54 5.57
C LEU A 263 -9.96 20.66 6.10
N SER A 264 -10.94 20.24 5.31
CA SER A 264 -12.37 20.24 5.67
C SER A 264 -12.76 19.18 6.71
N ALA A 265 -12.00 18.07 6.81
CA ALA A 265 -12.35 16.95 7.68
C ALA A 265 -11.94 17.13 9.15
N GLU A 266 -12.86 16.82 10.06
CA GLU A 266 -12.62 16.84 11.51
C GLU A 266 -11.64 15.75 12.00
N GLY A 267 -10.95 16.05 13.10
CA GLY A 267 -10.08 15.12 13.84
C GLY A 267 -8.65 15.02 13.32
N ASP A 268 -7.86 14.17 13.97
CA ASP A 268 -6.48 13.87 13.60
C ASP A 268 -6.36 13.26 12.19
N VAL A 269 -5.21 13.47 11.56
CA VAL A 269 -4.83 13.00 10.24
C VAL A 269 -3.63 12.05 10.35
N VAL A 270 -3.65 10.96 9.59
CA VAL A 270 -2.49 10.08 9.43
C VAL A 270 -2.27 9.72 7.96
N LEU A 271 -1.06 9.99 7.46
CA LEU A 271 -0.65 9.69 6.09
C LEU A 271 0.03 8.32 6.07
N CYS A 272 -0.66 7.32 5.55
CA CYS A 272 -0.27 5.91 5.56
C CYS A 272 0.43 5.53 4.26
N CYS A 273 1.75 5.67 4.23
CA CYS A 273 2.60 5.20 3.13
C CYS A 273 2.62 3.67 3.11
N ALA A 274 2.50 3.09 1.92
CA ALA A 274 2.57 1.64 1.74
C ALA A 274 4.02 1.14 1.83
N GLY A 275 4.96 1.89 1.25
CA GLY A 275 6.37 1.52 1.17
C GLY A 275 6.64 0.37 0.21
N THR A 276 7.93 0.09 -0.03
CA THR A 276 8.38 -0.94 -0.97
C THR A 276 9.25 -1.97 -0.28
N ARG A 277 8.94 -3.26 -0.48
CA ARG A 277 9.66 -4.43 0.07
C ARG A 277 9.91 -4.41 1.60
N GLY A 278 9.18 -3.57 2.35
CA GLY A 278 9.30 -3.40 3.80
C GLY A 278 10.09 -2.16 4.25
N GLY A 279 10.80 -1.50 3.34
CA GLY A 279 11.34 -0.15 3.53
C GLY A 279 10.31 0.93 3.18
N PHE A 280 10.59 2.18 3.52
CA PHE A 280 9.80 3.32 3.05
C PHE A 280 10.03 3.54 1.55
N SER A 281 9.02 4.08 0.87
CA SER A 281 9.12 4.52 -0.52
C SER A 281 9.39 6.03 -0.55
N LEU A 282 10.34 6.48 -1.37
CA LEU A 282 10.68 7.90 -1.49
C LEU A 282 9.48 8.67 -2.07
N GLU A 283 8.88 8.12 -3.12
CA GLU A 283 7.68 8.59 -3.79
C GLU A 283 6.49 8.74 -2.84
N ASP A 284 6.27 7.78 -1.94
CA ASP A 284 5.21 7.84 -0.93
C ASP A 284 5.45 8.95 0.09
N ILE A 285 6.69 9.09 0.59
CA ILE A 285 7.06 10.13 1.55
C ILE A 285 7.03 11.53 0.90
N LEU A 286 7.35 11.65 -0.40
CA LEU A 286 7.20 12.90 -1.14
C LEU A 286 5.73 13.32 -1.28
N LEU A 287 4.79 12.39 -1.50
CA LEU A 287 3.36 12.72 -1.51
C LEU A 287 2.82 13.04 -0.10
N ALA A 288 3.25 12.29 0.91
CA ALA A 288 2.95 12.63 2.30
C ALA A 288 3.49 14.03 2.65
N GLY A 289 4.66 14.40 2.10
CA GLY A 289 5.29 15.70 2.22
C GLY A 289 4.54 16.82 1.50
N PHE A 290 4.07 16.59 0.27
CA PHE A 290 3.19 17.53 -0.44
C PHE A 290 1.95 17.84 0.41
N ILE A 291 1.26 16.80 0.89
CA ILE A 291 0.04 16.96 1.67
C ILE A 291 0.35 17.69 2.98
N ALA A 292 1.37 17.28 3.73
CA ALA A 292 1.78 17.96 4.97
C ALA A 292 2.14 19.44 4.73
N ALA A 293 2.93 19.77 3.71
CA ALA A 293 3.28 21.15 3.35
C ALA A 293 2.08 21.97 2.84
N HIS A 294 1.05 21.33 2.29
CA HIS A 294 -0.22 21.97 1.96
C HIS A 294 -1.04 22.28 3.22
N LEU A 295 -1.13 21.33 4.18
CA LEU A 295 -1.81 21.54 5.45
C LEU A 295 -1.13 22.63 6.30
N GLU A 296 0.21 22.64 6.38
CA GLU A 296 1.01 23.64 7.11
C GLU A 296 0.70 25.08 6.70
N ARG A 297 0.34 25.30 5.43
CA ARG A 297 0.06 26.63 4.86
C ARG A 297 -1.39 27.09 5.04
N ASN A 298 -2.32 26.20 5.41
CA ASN A 298 -3.77 26.45 5.32
C ASN A 298 -4.56 26.27 6.62
N ALA A 299 -4.05 25.56 7.65
CA ALA A 299 -4.74 25.45 8.93
C ALA A 299 -3.79 25.14 10.11
N PRO A 300 -4.16 25.51 11.35
CA PRO A 300 -3.41 25.10 12.54
C PRO A 300 -3.52 23.58 12.75
N PHE A 301 -2.37 22.90 12.60
CA PHE A 301 -2.18 21.47 12.83
C PHE A 301 -0.88 21.23 13.62
N VAL A 302 -0.86 20.21 14.48
CA VAL A 302 0.35 19.75 15.18
C VAL A 302 1.01 18.64 14.36
N PHE A 303 2.02 19.01 13.58
CA PHE A 303 2.81 18.07 12.78
C PHE A 303 3.80 17.28 13.66
N ARG A 304 3.77 15.95 13.53
CA ARG A 304 4.77 15.01 14.08
C ARG A 304 6.05 15.03 13.26
N ASP A 305 7.14 14.52 13.84
CA ASP A 305 8.50 14.62 13.30
C ASP A 305 8.62 14.10 11.86
N LEU A 306 8.00 12.95 11.54
CA LEU A 306 8.03 12.42 10.18
C LEU A 306 7.14 13.22 9.20
N ALA A 307 6.06 13.87 9.68
CA ALA A 307 5.27 14.79 8.85
C ALA A 307 6.07 16.04 8.49
N ARG A 308 6.83 16.60 9.45
CA ARG A 308 7.74 17.73 9.23
C ARG A 308 8.90 17.35 8.31
N ALA A 309 9.50 16.18 8.53
CA ALA A 309 10.57 15.65 7.69
C ALA A 309 10.09 15.39 6.25
N ALA A 310 8.90 14.84 6.07
CA ALA A 310 8.28 14.66 4.74
C ALA A 310 8.03 16.01 4.05
N ALA A 311 7.44 16.99 4.75
CA ALA A 311 7.21 18.33 4.19
C ALA A 311 8.52 19.03 3.77
N ALA A 312 9.57 18.92 4.60
CA ALA A 312 10.90 19.44 4.27
C ALA A 312 11.55 18.70 3.08
N LEU A 313 11.42 17.37 3.01
CA LEU A 313 11.95 16.55 1.91
C LEU A 313 11.24 16.89 0.58
N TYR A 314 9.92 17.05 0.60
CA TYR A 314 9.15 17.49 -0.57
C TYR A 314 9.64 18.87 -1.07
N ARG A 315 9.66 19.88 -0.19
CA ARG A 315 10.15 21.23 -0.54
C ARG A 315 11.58 21.21 -1.11
N SER A 316 12.44 20.36 -0.56
CA SER A 316 13.85 20.21 -0.97
C SER A 316 14.03 19.50 -2.31
N MET A 317 13.31 18.40 -2.56
CA MET A 317 13.54 17.55 -3.74
C MET A 317 12.65 17.88 -4.94
N ALA A 318 11.42 18.33 -4.71
CA ALA A 318 10.44 18.66 -5.75
C ALA A 318 10.27 20.17 -5.96
N GLY A 319 10.70 20.99 -5.00
CA GLY A 319 10.38 22.43 -4.92
C GLY A 319 8.97 22.67 -4.38
N GLU A 320 8.71 23.86 -3.84
CA GLU A 320 7.38 24.26 -3.33
C GLU A 320 6.26 24.02 -4.36
N ASP A 321 6.54 24.34 -5.63
CA ASP A 321 5.62 24.28 -6.76
C ASP A 321 5.70 22.95 -7.56
N GLY A 322 6.42 21.95 -7.06
CA GLY A 322 6.52 20.62 -7.69
C GLY A 322 7.34 20.54 -9.00
N ARG A 323 8.03 21.62 -9.41
CA ARG A 323 8.83 21.70 -10.66
C ARG A 323 9.79 20.53 -10.86
N ASP A 324 10.41 20.04 -9.78
CA ASP A 324 11.39 18.95 -9.81
C ASP A 324 10.80 17.57 -9.46
N LEU A 325 9.48 17.47 -9.27
CA LEU A 325 8.82 16.26 -8.76
C LEU A 325 9.08 15.01 -9.62
N ALA A 326 9.01 15.13 -10.94
CA ALA A 326 9.30 14.02 -11.85
C ALA A 326 10.73 13.48 -11.67
N ARG A 327 11.72 14.36 -11.46
CA ARG A 327 13.11 13.98 -11.15
C ARG A 327 13.21 13.33 -9.76
N ALA A 328 12.49 13.85 -8.77
CA ALA A 328 12.49 13.33 -7.40
C ALA A 328 11.86 11.92 -7.31
N VAL A 329 10.76 11.67 -8.01
CA VAL A 329 10.11 10.36 -8.07
C VAL A 329 10.96 9.37 -8.89
N ALA A 330 11.51 9.78 -10.03
CA ALA A 330 12.40 8.93 -10.85
C ALA A 330 13.71 8.53 -10.14
N ALA A 331 14.13 9.28 -9.12
CA ALA A 331 15.30 8.93 -8.30
C ALA A 331 15.03 7.74 -7.34
N ALA A 332 13.78 7.36 -7.10
CA ALA A 332 13.42 6.29 -6.17
C ALA A 332 13.82 4.89 -6.67
N ASP A 333 14.23 4.01 -5.75
CA ASP A 333 14.61 2.64 -6.10
C ASP A 333 13.44 1.80 -6.64
N HIS A 334 12.19 2.10 -6.23
CA HIS A 334 11.05 1.44 -6.87
C HIS A 334 10.83 1.93 -8.31
N ALA A 335 10.99 3.24 -8.57
CA ALA A 335 10.91 3.79 -9.92
C ALA A 335 11.95 3.14 -10.84
N ARG A 336 13.22 3.08 -10.41
CA ARG A 336 14.30 2.39 -11.13
C ARG A 336 13.95 0.93 -11.45
N HIS A 337 13.39 0.20 -10.48
CA HIS A 337 12.95 -1.18 -10.68
C HIS A 337 11.81 -1.31 -11.71
N LEU A 338 10.84 -0.38 -11.69
CA LEU A 338 9.71 -0.37 -12.63
C LEU A 338 10.16 0.02 -14.05
N THR A 339 11.05 1.01 -14.20
CA THR A 339 11.68 1.34 -15.49
C THR A 339 12.43 0.15 -16.08
N ALA A 340 13.16 -0.62 -15.25
CA ALA A 340 13.83 -1.85 -15.68
C ALA A 340 12.87 -3.01 -16.05
N LEU A 341 11.58 -2.90 -15.71
CA LEU A 341 10.50 -3.80 -16.16
C LEU A 341 9.72 -3.22 -17.36
N GLY A 342 10.15 -2.09 -17.94
CA GLY A 342 9.50 -1.42 -19.07
C GLY A 342 8.44 -0.38 -18.69
N PHE A 343 8.16 -0.17 -17.40
CA PHE A 343 7.14 0.78 -16.93
C PHE A 343 7.70 2.20 -16.73
N GLY A 344 8.43 2.73 -17.70
CA GLY A 344 8.99 4.09 -17.64
C GLY A 344 7.91 5.17 -17.63
N ASP A 345 6.93 5.05 -18.50
CA ASP A 345 5.84 6.03 -18.67
C ASP A 345 4.91 6.10 -17.46
N ASP A 346 4.76 4.99 -16.72
CA ASP A 346 4.07 4.98 -15.43
C ASP A 346 4.73 5.93 -14.43
N ILE A 347 6.06 6.09 -14.45
CA ILE A 347 6.77 6.99 -13.54
C ILE A 347 6.44 8.44 -13.85
N VAL A 348 6.38 8.78 -15.15
CA VAL A 348 6.03 10.12 -15.63
C VAL A 348 4.58 10.45 -15.25
N LEU A 349 3.64 9.54 -15.52
CA LEU A 349 2.24 9.71 -15.13
C LEU A 349 2.07 9.82 -13.62
N CYS A 350 2.62 8.88 -12.84
CA CYS A 350 2.46 8.88 -11.38
C CYS A 350 3.13 10.06 -10.68
N ALA A 351 4.06 10.77 -11.34
CA ALA A 351 4.69 11.99 -10.86
C ALA A 351 4.03 13.29 -11.38
N THR A 352 2.93 13.20 -12.14
CA THR A 352 2.15 14.36 -12.57
C THR A 352 1.21 14.81 -11.43
N LEU A 353 1.15 16.12 -11.18
CA LEU A 353 0.27 16.71 -10.17
C LEU A 353 -1.14 16.98 -10.71
N ASP A 354 -2.15 16.69 -9.87
CA ASP A 354 -3.52 17.22 -9.96
C ASP A 354 -4.19 17.10 -11.35
N THR A 355 -4.02 15.95 -12.00
CA THR A 355 -4.72 15.60 -13.25
C THR A 355 -6.22 15.34 -13.05
N THR A 356 -6.68 15.18 -11.80
CA THR A 356 -8.10 15.01 -11.43
C THR A 356 -8.36 15.52 -10.02
N ASP A 357 -9.59 15.99 -9.78
CA ASP A 357 -10.08 16.51 -8.51
C ASP A 357 -10.82 15.47 -7.66
N ILE A 358 -10.99 14.23 -8.14
CA ILE A 358 -11.68 13.19 -7.36
C ILE A 358 -10.89 12.79 -6.12
N VAL A 359 -11.60 12.55 -5.01
CA VAL A 359 -11.01 12.00 -3.77
C VAL A 359 -11.67 10.66 -3.46
N PRO A 360 -11.10 9.53 -3.94
CA PRO A 360 -11.68 8.23 -3.66
C PRO A 360 -11.59 7.85 -2.18
N GLU A 361 -12.62 7.20 -1.65
CA GLU A 361 -12.66 6.73 -0.27
C GLU A 361 -12.92 5.22 -0.20
N TYR A 362 -12.15 4.50 0.63
CA TYR A 362 -12.40 3.10 0.94
C TYR A 362 -13.59 2.99 1.90
N ARG A 363 -14.78 2.70 1.36
CA ARG A 363 -16.02 2.52 2.13
C ARG A 363 -16.48 1.07 2.07
N ARG A 364 -16.74 0.48 3.24
CA ARG A 364 -17.44 -0.82 3.42
C ARG A 364 -16.84 -2.07 2.71
N GLY A 365 -15.63 -2.00 2.15
CA GLY A 365 -14.97 -3.12 1.43
C GLY A 365 -14.64 -2.87 -0.04
N ARG A 366 -14.80 -1.61 -0.49
CA ARG A 366 -14.64 -1.11 -1.85
C ARG A 366 -14.03 0.29 -1.79
N VAL A 367 -13.44 0.76 -2.88
CA VAL A 367 -13.05 2.16 -3.11
C VAL A 367 -14.01 2.73 -4.16
N VAL A 368 -14.56 3.91 -3.88
CA VAL A 368 -15.50 4.64 -4.72
C VAL A 368 -15.17 6.13 -4.68
N VAL A 369 -15.62 6.90 -5.67
CA VAL A 369 -15.80 8.35 -5.48
C VAL A 369 -17.03 8.53 -4.55
N PRO A 370 -16.94 9.34 -3.48
CA PRO A 370 -17.97 9.49 -2.43
C PRO A 370 -19.39 9.85 -2.85
#